data_AF-A0A820GD59-F1
#
_entry.id   AF-A0A820GD59-F1
#
_cell.length_a   1.000
_cell.length_b   1.000
_cell.length_c   1.000
_cell.angle_alpha   90.00
_cell.angle_beta   90.00
_cell.angle_gamma   90.00
#
_symmetry.space_group_name_H-M   'P 1'
#
loop_
_entity.id
_entity.type
_entity.pdbx_description
1 polymer ?
#
loop_
_entity_poly.entity_id
_entity_poly.type
_entity_poly.pdbx_seq_one_letter_code
_entity_poly.pdbx_strand_id
1 'polypeptide(L)'
;MEKLRQCLLRSVTKQSDLIEIFSAIDQDHSGRITFEEFRAAIKALRLGINNDDEIKQLFHQFDLTKNGQIDLSEFLQQLRPPMNERRQRAALNVFNSMDLDKDGTLTITDLKALHNFLNKFDTRGQEDGIINKEEFLGFCSMLSATVKDDVYFEHVLRSLFDFHF
;
A
#
# COMPACT_ATOMS: atom_id res chain seq x y z
N MET A 1 -0.63 10.66 19.72
CA MET A 1 -0.19 10.54 18.32
C MET A 1 -0.87 11.51 17.38
N GLU A 2 -2.21 11.53 17.27
CA GLU A 2 -2.88 12.32 16.23
C GLU A 2 -2.57 13.83 16.30
N LYS A 3 -2.45 14.42 17.51
CA LYS A 3 -2.01 15.82 17.67
C LYS A 3 -0.57 16.07 17.18
N LEU A 4 0.38 15.20 17.55
CA LEU A 4 1.78 15.30 17.11
C LEU A 4 1.86 15.17 15.60
N ARG A 5 1.17 14.17 15.04
CA ARG A 5 1.13 13.95 13.60
C ARG A 5 0.48 15.14 12.89
N GLN A 6 -0.64 15.67 13.37
CA GLN A 6 -1.26 16.86 12.79
C GLN A 6 -0.38 18.10 12.90
N CYS A 7 0.32 18.33 14.01
CA CYS A 7 1.23 19.46 14.15
C CYS A 7 2.41 19.36 13.18
N LEU A 8 3.01 18.18 13.02
CA LEU A 8 4.10 17.97 12.07
C LEU A 8 3.59 18.05 10.62
N LEU A 9 2.45 17.42 10.31
CA LEU A 9 1.85 17.44 8.97
C LEU A 9 1.30 18.80 8.55
N ARG A 10 0.94 19.70 9.48
CA ARG A 10 0.54 21.08 9.14
C ARG A 10 1.71 21.90 8.59
N SER A 11 2.93 21.59 9.02
CA SER A 11 4.15 22.27 8.59
C SER A 11 4.78 21.61 7.35
N VAL A 12 4.30 20.42 6.99
CA VAL A 12 4.87 19.56 5.94
C VAL A 12 3.96 19.59 4.72
N THR A 13 4.48 20.09 3.62
CA THR A 13 3.81 20.07 2.31
C THR A 13 4.36 18.98 1.39
N LYS A 14 5.59 18.51 1.65
CA LYS A 14 6.31 17.50 0.86
C LYS A 14 7.02 16.50 1.76
N GLN A 15 7.30 15.33 1.20
CA GLN A 15 8.05 14.28 1.90
C GLN A 15 9.48 14.70 2.27
N SER A 16 10.08 15.64 1.53
CA SER A 16 11.35 16.30 1.87
C SER A 16 11.31 16.98 3.23
N ASP A 17 10.17 17.59 3.59
CA ASP A 17 10.03 18.38 4.81
C ASP A 17 10.06 17.46 6.05
N LEU A 18 9.66 16.19 5.92
CA LEU A 18 9.77 15.19 6.99
C LEU A 18 11.22 14.76 7.24
N ILE A 19 12.03 14.70 6.18
CA ILE A 19 13.46 14.38 6.29
C ILE A 19 14.18 15.55 6.98
N GLU A 20 13.86 16.79 6.62
CA GLU A 20 14.39 17.97 7.29
C GLU A 20 14.02 18.02 8.77
N ILE A 21 12.77 17.68 9.12
CA ILE A 21 12.34 17.56 10.53
C ILE A 21 13.13 16.47 11.23
N PHE A 22 13.32 15.29 10.62
CA PHE A 22 14.11 14.22 11.20
C PHE A 22 15.54 14.69 11.50
N SER A 23 16.20 15.31 10.51
CA SER A 23 17.55 15.85 10.66
C SER A 23 17.65 17.00 11.67
N ALA A 24 16.56 17.75 11.90
CA ALA A 24 16.53 18.78 12.93
C ALA A 24 16.39 18.20 14.36
N ILE A 25 15.85 16.98 14.49
CA ILE A 25 15.70 16.28 15.77
C ILE A 25 16.97 15.48 16.09
N ASP A 26 17.55 14.82 15.10
CA ASP A 26 18.81 14.06 15.17
C ASP A 26 20.02 15.03 15.26
N GLN A 27 20.29 15.48 16.50
CA GLN A 27 21.25 16.56 16.78
C GLN A 27 22.70 16.10 16.60
N ASP A 28 22.96 14.82 16.88
CA ASP A 28 24.27 14.22 16.71
C ASP A 28 24.51 13.65 15.30
N HIS A 29 23.48 13.70 14.43
CA HIS A 29 23.49 13.20 13.06
C HIS A 29 23.86 11.72 12.97
N SER A 30 23.46 10.92 13.97
CA SER A 30 23.68 9.48 14.00
C SER A 30 22.78 8.72 13.01
N GLY A 31 21.78 9.38 12.42
CA GLY A 31 20.75 8.76 11.59
C GLY A 31 19.68 8.03 12.41
N ARG A 32 19.66 8.26 13.72
CA ARG A 32 18.80 7.62 14.71
C ARG A 32 18.36 8.69 15.70
N ILE A 33 17.09 8.69 16.10
CA ILE A 33 16.59 9.59 17.13
C ILE A 33 16.52 8.83 18.45
N THR A 34 17.29 9.28 19.43
CA THR A 34 17.23 8.78 20.82
C THR A 34 16.00 9.30 21.55
N PHE A 35 15.67 8.70 22.70
CA PHE A 35 14.56 9.19 23.54
C PHE A 35 14.80 10.63 24.01
N GLU A 36 16.04 10.99 24.32
CA GLU A 36 16.47 12.30 24.78
C GLU A 36 16.24 13.37 23.70
N GLU A 37 16.63 13.09 22.46
CA GLU A 37 16.42 13.97 21.31
C GLU A 37 14.94 14.10 20.97
N PHE A 38 14.21 12.99 20.96
CA PHE A 38 12.76 13.00 20.77
C PHE A 38 12.06 13.85 21.84
N ARG A 39 12.43 13.68 23.11
CA ARG A 39 11.89 14.44 24.24
C ARG A 39 12.18 15.93 24.10
N ALA A 40 13.41 16.29 23.72
CA ALA A 40 13.79 17.69 23.49
C ALA A 40 12.94 18.30 22.37
N ALA A 41 12.75 17.58 21.26
CA ALA A 41 11.93 18.02 20.13
C ALA A 41 10.45 18.22 20.51
N ILE A 42 9.84 17.28 21.23
CA ILE A 42 8.44 17.39 21.68
C ILE A 42 8.23 18.62 22.57
N LYS A 43 9.18 18.88 23.48
CA LYS A 43 9.15 20.07 24.36
C LYS A 43 9.34 21.36 23.55
N ALA A 44 10.22 21.37 22.55
CA ALA A 44 10.46 22.52 21.68
C ALA A 44 9.23 22.87 20.82
N LEU A 45 8.47 21.87 20.37
CA LEU A 45 7.25 22.04 19.58
C LEU A 45 6.06 22.58 20.39
N ARG A 46 6.19 22.72 21.72
CA ARG A 46 5.16 23.27 22.63
C ARG A 46 3.78 22.63 22.44
N LEU A 47 3.74 21.31 22.24
CA LEU A 47 2.51 20.55 21.96
C LEU A 47 1.58 20.40 23.18
N GLY A 48 1.88 21.07 24.29
CA GLY A 48 1.17 20.91 25.56
C GLY A 48 1.48 19.59 26.28
N ILE A 49 2.46 18.83 25.79
CA ILE A 49 2.91 17.57 26.39
C ILE A 49 4.13 17.86 27.25
N ASN A 50 3.94 17.87 28.56
CA ASN A 50 4.99 18.20 29.52
C ASN A 50 5.40 17.02 30.40
N ASN A 51 4.63 15.93 30.38
CA ASN A 51 4.90 14.73 31.17
C ASN A 51 5.83 13.77 30.41
N ASP A 52 6.92 13.35 31.06
CA ASP A 52 7.87 12.41 30.48
C ASP A 52 7.26 11.03 30.20
N ASP A 53 6.28 10.58 31.00
CA ASP A 53 5.60 9.30 30.77
C ASP A 53 4.79 9.32 29.48
N GLU A 54 4.14 10.45 29.17
CA GLU A 54 3.38 10.62 27.93
C GLU A 54 4.33 10.68 26.72
N ILE A 55 5.47 11.37 26.86
CA ILE A 55 6.51 11.41 25.83
C ILE A 55 7.08 10.01 25.59
N LYS A 56 7.31 9.22 26.64
CA LYS A 56 7.81 7.84 26.55
C LYS A 56 6.80 6.92 25.86
N GLN A 57 5.51 7.09 26.14
CA GLN A 57 4.46 6.37 25.41
C GLN A 57 4.40 6.74 23.93
N LEU A 58 4.66 8.01 23.57
CA LEU A 58 4.76 8.43 22.18
C LEU A 58 6.00 7.84 21.52
N PHE A 59 7.15 7.88 22.19
CA PHE A 59 8.40 7.31 21.69
C PHE A 59 8.24 5.83 21.35
N HIS A 60 7.66 5.03 22.24
CA HIS A 60 7.41 3.60 21.98
C HIS A 60 6.44 3.32 20.82
N GLN A 61 5.65 4.31 20.39
CA GLN A 61 4.82 4.16 19.19
C GLN A 61 5.65 4.37 17.91
N PHE A 62 6.73 5.15 17.98
CA PHE A 62 7.67 5.33 16.89
C PHE A 62 8.72 4.23 16.81
N ASP A 63 9.25 3.77 17.95
CA ASP A 63 10.24 2.67 18.03
C ASP A 63 9.58 1.30 17.78
N LEU A 64 9.32 0.99 16.52
CA LEU A 64 8.63 -0.23 16.08
C LEU A 64 9.48 -1.48 16.33
N THR A 65 10.79 -1.35 16.15
CA THR A 65 11.75 -2.44 16.39
C THR A 65 12.09 -2.62 17.87
N LYS A 66 11.70 -1.69 18.74
CA LYS A 66 11.94 -1.68 20.19
C LYS A 66 13.42 -1.70 20.55
N ASN A 67 14.25 -1.05 19.73
CA ASN A 67 15.69 -1.02 19.91
C ASN A 67 16.15 0.18 20.78
N GLY A 68 15.22 1.03 21.22
CA GLY A 68 15.49 2.22 22.02
C GLY A 68 15.86 3.45 21.19
N GLN A 69 15.76 3.38 19.86
CA GLN A 69 16.04 4.43 18.91
C GLN A 69 14.96 4.44 17.82
N ILE A 70 14.73 5.58 17.17
CA ILE A 70 13.81 5.70 16.05
C ILE A 70 14.62 5.99 14.81
N ASP A 71 14.55 5.12 13.80
CA ASP A 71 15.18 5.38 12.52
C ASP A 71 14.28 6.15 11.55
N LEU A 72 14.87 6.60 10.43
CA LEU A 72 14.14 7.37 9.43
C LEU A 72 12.93 6.61 8.86
N SER A 73 13.04 5.29 8.68
CA SER A 73 11.95 4.47 8.15
C SER A 73 10.79 4.41 9.15
N GLU A 74 11.10 4.13 10.42
CA GLU A 74 10.13 4.11 11.52
C GLU A 74 9.44 5.49 11.70
N PHE A 75 10.23 6.56 11.64
CA PHE A 75 9.73 7.94 11.72
C PHE A 75 8.75 8.28 10.59
N LEU A 76 9.15 7.99 9.34
CA LEU A 76 8.30 8.23 8.18
C LEU A 76 7.06 7.35 8.19
N GLN A 77 7.17 6.10 8.63
CA GLN A 77 6.05 5.17 8.71
C GLN A 77 4.96 5.69 9.66
N GLN A 78 5.34 6.21 10.83
CA GLN A 78 4.38 6.74 11.80
C GLN A 78 3.79 8.10 11.41
N LEU A 79 4.55 8.94 10.70
CA LEU A 79 4.06 10.24 10.25
C LEU A 79 3.26 10.16 8.95
N ARG A 80 3.29 9.03 8.25
CA ARG A 80 2.51 8.83 7.03
C ARG A 80 1.02 9.04 7.34
N PRO A 81 0.31 9.91 6.59
CA PRO A 81 -1.13 10.02 6.70
C PRO A 81 -1.79 8.68 6.33
N PRO A 82 -2.97 8.34 6.90
CA PRO A 82 -3.70 7.17 6.43
C PRO A 82 -3.97 7.32 4.94
N MET A 83 -4.03 6.19 4.25
CA MET A 83 -4.46 6.19 2.85
C MET A 83 -5.87 6.80 2.77
N ASN A 84 -6.05 7.79 1.89
CA ASN A 84 -7.35 8.39 1.70
C ASN A 84 -8.35 7.38 1.10
N GLU A 85 -9.65 7.62 1.31
CA GLU A 85 -10.71 6.69 0.92
C GLU A 85 -10.68 6.33 -0.57
N ARG A 86 -10.37 7.28 -1.45
CA ARG A 86 -10.29 7.03 -2.90
C ARG A 86 -9.18 6.02 -3.23
N ARG A 87 -8.00 6.21 -2.66
CA ARG A 87 -6.86 5.28 -2.84
C ARG A 87 -7.13 3.94 -2.17
N GLN A 88 -7.76 3.95 -1.00
CA GLN A 88 -8.15 2.72 -0.30
C GLN A 88 -9.13 1.91 -1.12
N ARG A 89 -10.13 2.55 -1.73
CA ARG A 89 -11.08 1.90 -2.63
C ARG A 89 -10.39 1.30 -3.86
N ALA A 90 -9.49 2.06 -4.49
CA ALA A 90 -8.73 1.54 -5.63
C ALA A 90 -7.88 0.32 -5.25
N ALA A 91 -7.20 0.37 -4.09
CA ALA A 91 -6.41 -0.76 -3.59
C ALA A 91 -7.28 -1.99 -3.28
N LEU A 92 -8.44 -1.78 -2.65
CA LEU A 92 -9.40 -2.85 -2.36
C LEU A 92 -10.00 -3.46 -3.63
N ASN A 93 -10.31 -2.65 -4.65
CA ASN A 93 -10.78 -3.16 -5.93
C ASN A 93 -9.76 -4.08 -6.58
N VAL A 94 -8.47 -3.69 -6.57
CA VAL A 94 -7.39 -4.55 -7.08
C VAL A 94 -7.26 -5.82 -6.25
N PHE A 95 -7.29 -5.72 -4.92
CA PHE A 95 -7.24 -6.89 -4.04
C PHE A 95 -8.37 -7.88 -4.35
N ASN A 96 -9.61 -7.40 -4.42
CA ASN A 96 -10.78 -8.22 -4.71
C ASN A 96 -10.74 -8.84 -6.12
N SER A 97 -10.05 -8.21 -7.08
CA SER A 97 -9.86 -8.78 -8.41
C SER A 97 -8.83 -9.91 -8.46
N MET A 98 -7.91 -9.93 -7.49
CA MET A 98 -6.85 -10.93 -7.38
C MET A 98 -7.23 -12.09 -6.45
N ASP A 99 -8.13 -11.86 -5.50
CA ASP A 99 -8.69 -12.85 -4.58
C ASP A 99 -9.76 -13.66 -5.32
N LEU A 100 -9.36 -14.78 -5.91
CA LEU A 100 -10.18 -15.53 -6.86
C LEU A 100 -11.23 -16.38 -6.15
N ASP A 101 -10.92 -16.91 -4.97
CA ASP A 101 -11.86 -17.69 -4.17
C ASP A 101 -12.73 -16.82 -3.23
N LYS A 102 -12.40 -15.52 -3.12
CA LYS A 102 -13.11 -14.51 -2.34
C LYS A 102 -13.09 -14.78 -0.84
N ASP A 103 -12.03 -15.43 -0.36
CA ASP A 103 -11.86 -15.75 1.07
C ASP A 103 -11.32 -14.56 1.89
N GLY A 104 -10.95 -13.47 1.23
CA GLY A 104 -10.38 -12.27 1.83
C GLY A 104 -8.86 -12.33 2.01
N THR A 105 -8.19 -13.31 1.41
CA THR A 105 -6.74 -13.48 1.43
C THR A 105 -6.19 -13.60 0.01
N LEU A 106 -4.94 -13.14 -0.19
CA LEU A 106 -4.22 -13.36 -1.44
C LEU A 106 -3.17 -14.42 -1.22
N THR A 107 -3.39 -15.59 -1.79
CA THR A 107 -2.52 -16.76 -1.62
C THR A 107 -1.77 -17.10 -2.91
N ILE A 108 -0.75 -17.95 -2.78
CA ILE A 108 -0.08 -18.54 -3.94
C ILE A 108 -1.07 -19.37 -4.78
N THR A 109 -2.13 -19.90 -4.17
CA THR A 109 -3.18 -20.65 -4.87
C THR A 109 -3.94 -19.74 -5.82
N ASP A 110 -4.29 -18.52 -5.42
CA ASP A 110 -4.93 -17.53 -6.29
C ASP A 110 -4.05 -17.18 -7.49
N LEU A 111 -2.76 -16.93 -7.24
CA LEU A 111 -1.80 -16.64 -8.31
C LEU A 111 -1.61 -17.83 -9.26
N LYS A 112 -1.60 -19.07 -8.74
CA LYS A 112 -1.53 -20.29 -9.55
C LYS A 112 -2.81 -20.51 -10.36
N ALA A 113 -3.98 -20.22 -9.79
CA ALA A 113 -5.25 -20.30 -10.48
C ALA A 113 -5.31 -19.27 -11.61
N LEU A 114 -4.84 -18.04 -11.38
CA LEU A 114 -4.69 -17.01 -12.42
C LEU A 114 -3.72 -17.46 -13.52
N HIS A 115 -2.54 -17.96 -13.16
CA HIS A 115 -1.57 -18.48 -14.12
C HIS A 115 -2.14 -19.65 -14.96
N ASN A 116 -2.80 -20.61 -14.31
CA ASN A 116 -3.44 -21.73 -15.01
C ASN A 116 -4.61 -21.28 -15.90
N PHE A 117 -5.33 -20.22 -15.51
CA PHE A 117 -6.38 -19.62 -16.33
C PHE A 117 -5.77 -18.94 -17.56
N LEU A 118 -4.72 -18.15 -17.39
CA LEU A 118 -4.00 -17.48 -18.46
C LEU A 118 -3.39 -18.48 -19.46
N ASN A 119 -2.76 -19.56 -18.98
CA ASN A 119 -2.20 -20.60 -19.85
C ASN A 119 -3.23 -21.30 -20.75
N LYS A 120 -4.54 -21.21 -20.46
CA LYS A 120 -5.57 -21.73 -21.37
C LYS A 120 -5.72 -20.87 -22.64
N PHE A 121 -5.21 -19.65 -22.65
CA PHE A 121 -5.27 -18.76 -23.81
C PHE A 121 -4.07 -18.92 -24.74
N ASP A 122 -2.96 -19.42 -24.21
CA ASP A 122 -1.72 -19.71 -24.92
C ASP A 122 -1.82 -21.02 -25.71
N THR A 123 -2.62 -21.03 -26.79
CA THR A 123 -2.91 -22.24 -27.58
C THR A 123 -2.78 -22.08 -29.09
N ARG A 124 -2.53 -20.86 -29.61
CA ARG A 124 -2.68 -20.54 -31.05
C ARG A 124 -1.41 -20.05 -31.75
N GLY A 125 -0.24 -20.50 -31.34
CA GLY A 125 0.99 -20.25 -32.11
C GLY A 125 2.23 -20.92 -31.57
N GLN A 126 2.50 -20.72 -30.28
CA GLN A 126 3.62 -21.30 -29.54
C GLN A 126 3.25 -21.25 -28.06
N GLU A 127 3.20 -22.39 -27.36
CA GLU A 127 3.06 -22.45 -25.89
C GLU A 127 4.33 -21.90 -25.22
N ASP A 128 4.57 -20.61 -25.37
CA ASP A 128 5.77 -19.91 -24.94
C ASP A 128 5.60 -19.19 -23.58
N GLY A 129 4.40 -19.27 -23.00
CA GLY A 129 4.03 -18.62 -21.75
C GLY A 129 3.74 -17.13 -21.90
N ILE A 130 3.55 -16.63 -23.13
CA ILE A 130 3.29 -15.22 -23.43
C ILE A 130 1.99 -15.10 -24.22
N ILE A 131 0.93 -14.58 -23.59
CA ILE A 131 -0.33 -14.33 -24.30
C ILE A 131 -0.22 -13.04 -25.11
N ASN A 132 -0.18 -13.18 -26.43
CA ASN A 132 -0.22 -12.05 -27.34
C ASN A 132 -1.68 -11.62 -27.67
N LYS A 133 -1.81 -10.50 -28.39
CA LYS A 133 -3.13 -9.93 -28.74
C LYS A 133 -3.97 -10.89 -29.59
N GLU A 134 -3.35 -11.67 -30.46
CA GLU A 134 -4.06 -12.61 -31.35
C GLU A 134 -4.61 -13.81 -30.57
N GLU A 135 -3.85 -14.35 -29.62
CA GLU A 135 -4.30 -15.41 -28.70
C GLU A 135 -5.45 -14.94 -27.81
N PHE A 136 -5.33 -13.74 -27.23
CA PHE A 136 -6.39 -13.15 -26.41
C PHE A 136 -7.69 -12.96 -27.21
N LEU A 137 -7.60 -12.41 -28.43
CA LEU A 137 -8.76 -12.24 -29.31
C LEU A 137 -9.31 -13.58 -29.80
N GLY A 138 -8.45 -14.57 -30.01
CA GLY A 138 -8.84 -15.94 -30.37
C GLY A 138 -9.71 -16.60 -29.29
N PHE A 139 -9.37 -16.41 -28.02
CA PHE A 139 -10.20 -16.85 -26.90
C PHE A 139 -11.53 -16.07 -26.84
N CYS A 140 -11.48 -14.74 -26.96
CA CYS A 140 -12.69 -13.91 -26.96
C CYS A 140 -13.65 -14.30 -28.09
N SER A 141 -13.11 -14.71 -29.25
CA SER A 141 -13.88 -15.25 -30.37
C SER A 141 -14.59 -16.56 -30.03
N MET A 142 -13.97 -17.43 -29.24
CA MET A 142 -14.59 -18.67 -28.76
C MET A 142 -15.73 -18.36 -27.78
N LEU A 143 -15.51 -17.42 -26.84
CA LEU A 143 -16.54 -16.98 -25.91
C LEU A 143 -17.72 -16.30 -26.63
N SER A 144 -17.45 -15.43 -27.60
CA SER A 144 -18.49 -14.73 -28.37
C SER A 144 -19.34 -15.70 -29.19
N ALA A 145 -18.77 -16.81 -29.67
CA ALA A 145 -19.54 -17.85 -30.35
C ALA A 145 -20.57 -18.53 -29.43
N THR A 146 -20.37 -18.52 -28.11
CA THR A 146 -21.29 -19.11 -27.13
C THR A 146 -22.29 -18.12 -26.55
N VAL A 147 -22.11 -16.82 -26.80
CA VAL A 147 -22.93 -15.75 -26.25
C VAL A 147 -23.66 -15.02 -27.38
N LYS A 148 -24.99 -14.94 -27.31
CA LYS A 148 -25.81 -14.35 -28.38
C LYS A 148 -26.03 -12.84 -28.26
N ASP A 149 -25.69 -12.25 -27.10
CA ASP A 149 -25.97 -10.85 -26.77
C ASP A 149 -24.66 -10.15 -26.38
N ASP A 150 -24.35 -9.04 -27.06
CA ASP A 150 -23.17 -8.23 -26.83
C ASP A 150 -23.13 -7.67 -25.40
N VAL A 151 -24.27 -7.35 -24.80
CA VAL A 151 -24.35 -6.86 -23.42
C VAL A 151 -23.93 -7.97 -22.44
N TYR A 152 -24.38 -9.20 -22.68
CA TYR A 152 -23.98 -10.35 -21.87
C TYR A 152 -22.52 -10.73 -22.12
N PHE A 153 -22.03 -10.61 -23.35
CA PHE A 153 -20.63 -10.85 -23.69
C PHE A 153 -19.70 -9.88 -22.97
N GLU A 154 -20.02 -8.58 -22.99
CA GLU A 154 -19.30 -7.57 -22.20
C GLU A 154 -19.36 -7.87 -20.71
N HIS A 155 -20.51 -8.32 -20.20
CA HIS A 155 -20.64 -8.68 -18.78
C HIS A 155 -19.79 -9.88 -18.40
N VAL A 156 -19.73 -10.92 -19.24
CA VAL A 156 -18.87 -12.09 -19.07
C VAL A 156 -17.39 -11.70 -19.11
N LEU A 157 -16.98 -10.87 -20.07
CA LEU A 157 -15.60 -10.38 -20.14
C LEU A 157 -15.23 -9.53 -18.92
N ARG A 158 -16.12 -8.64 -18.46
CA ARG A 158 -15.91 -7.87 -17.23
C ARG A 158 -15.81 -8.78 -16.01
N SER A 159 -16.69 -9.77 -15.88
CA SER A 159 -16.68 -10.70 -14.74
C SER A 159 -15.49 -11.66 -14.74
N LEU A 160 -14.94 -12.00 -15.91
CA LEU A 160 -13.79 -12.91 -16.01
C LEU A 160 -12.46 -12.21 -15.73
N PHE A 161 -12.36 -10.92 -16.06
CA PHE A 161 -11.10 -10.19 -15.97
C PHE A 161 -11.09 -9.10 -14.92
N ASP A 162 -12.22 -8.82 -14.26
CA ASP A 162 -12.56 -7.82 -13.24
C ASP A 162 -11.44 -6.88 -12.73
N PHE A 163 -10.68 -6.28 -13.65
CA PHE A 163 -9.90 -5.08 -13.45
C PHE A 163 -10.91 -3.93 -13.39
N HIS A 164 -11.53 -3.76 -12.22
CA HIS A 164 -12.39 -2.60 -11.94
C HIS A 164 -11.55 -1.31 -12.03
N PHE A 165 -11.54 -0.66 -13.20
CA PHE A 165 -11.06 0.72 -13.38
C PHE A 165 -12.02 1.74 -12.73
#